data_AF-A0A3D1NRM3-F1
#
_entry.id   AF-A0A3D1NRM3-F1
#
_cell.length_a   1.000
_cell.length_b   1.000
_cell.length_c   1.000
_cell.angle_alpha   90.00
_cell.angle_beta   90.00
_cell.angle_gamma   90.00
#
_symmetry.space_group_name_H-M   'P 1'
#
loop_
_entity.id
_entity.type
_entity.pdbx_description
1 polymer ?
#
loop_
_entity_poly.entity_id
_entity_poly.type
_entity_poly.pdbx_seq_one_letter_code
_entity_poly.pdbx_strand_id
1 'polypeptide(L)'
;MNNKQIEFVKKVYPAAERLAKAGGVSPLFVTAQAALETGWEIRGIGNNIFGITKGSWTGDVSLELTTEYFKTPTVAFKAPERVVSVEQVAPDRYKYRVYRLFRVYPTVDACLDDHLALLKKPMYADAWPYRGDAKEYARRLVDNTGAKYATAPNYAAIMASVIDTVANIVKSL
;
A
#
# COMPACT_ATOMS: atom_id res chain seq x y z
N MET A 1 7.88 -15.69 17.63
CA MET A 1 7.61 -14.88 16.41
C MET A 1 7.03 -15.81 15.34
N ASN A 2 6.15 -15.31 14.48
CA ASN A 2 5.53 -16.11 13.42
C ASN A 2 6.50 -16.25 12.22
N ASN A 3 6.86 -17.48 11.82
CA ASN A 3 7.78 -17.76 10.70
C ASN A 3 7.37 -17.04 9.41
N LYS A 4 6.08 -16.93 9.14
CA LYS A 4 5.57 -16.23 7.94
C LYS A 4 5.95 -14.74 7.94
N GLN A 5 5.85 -14.07 9.10
CA GLN A 5 6.21 -12.66 9.23
C GLN A 5 7.72 -12.47 9.08
N ILE A 6 8.52 -13.37 9.66
CA ILE A 6 9.98 -13.35 9.54
C ILE A 6 10.40 -13.43 8.06
N GLU A 7 9.88 -14.41 7.33
CA GLU A 7 10.22 -14.59 5.92
C GLU A 7 9.74 -13.44 5.04
N PHE A 8 8.59 -12.82 5.37
CA PHE A 8 8.15 -11.60 4.70
C PHE A 8 9.12 -10.43 4.93
N VAL A 9 9.50 -10.18 6.19
CA VAL A 9 10.42 -9.09 6.55
C VAL A 9 11.79 -9.29 5.88
N LYS A 10 12.33 -10.51 5.89
CA LYS A 10 13.61 -10.83 5.21
C LYS A 10 13.58 -10.50 3.71
N LYS A 11 12.43 -10.67 3.05
CA LYS A 11 12.28 -10.40 1.61
C LYS A 11 12.10 -8.91 1.30
N VAL A 12 11.36 -8.18 2.13
CA VAL A 12 10.96 -6.79 1.82
C VAL A 12 11.90 -5.75 2.44
N TYR A 13 12.37 -5.99 3.66
CA TYR A 13 13.14 -5.00 4.43
C TYR A 13 14.44 -4.56 3.77
N PRO A 14 15.27 -5.44 3.15
CA PRO A 14 16.51 -5.01 2.50
C PRO A 14 16.27 -3.97 1.38
N ALA A 15 15.23 -4.16 0.58
CA ALA A 15 14.86 -3.25 -0.48
C ALA A 15 14.33 -1.92 0.08
N ALA A 16 13.54 -1.97 1.15
CA ALA A 16 13.08 -0.77 1.86
C ALA A 16 14.25 0.01 2.48
N GLU A 17 15.27 -0.67 2.99
CA GLU A 17 16.47 -0.04 3.56
C GLU A 17 17.31 0.67 2.47
N ARG A 18 17.45 0.05 1.30
CA ARG A 18 18.07 0.67 0.12
C ARG A 18 17.36 1.99 -0.23
N LEU A 19 16.02 1.98 -0.26
CA LEU A 19 15.22 3.17 -0.52
C LEU A 19 15.43 4.27 0.52
N ALA A 20 15.46 3.91 1.79
CA ALA A 20 15.69 4.86 2.87
C ALA A 20 17.06 5.54 2.73
N LYS A 21 18.11 4.76 2.42
CA LYS A 21 19.47 5.26 2.15
C LYS A 21 19.53 6.20 0.93
N ALA A 22 18.65 6.00 -0.05
CA ALA A 22 18.48 6.90 -1.20
C ALA A 22 17.60 8.14 -0.91
N GLY A 23 17.38 8.48 0.36
CA GLY A 23 16.57 9.64 0.77
C GLY A 23 15.06 9.37 0.80
N GLY A 24 14.66 8.10 0.90
CA GLY A 24 13.28 7.67 1.02
C GLY A 24 12.68 7.79 2.41
N VAL A 25 11.66 6.97 2.66
CA VAL A 25 10.95 6.85 3.93
C VAL A 25 11.57 5.72 4.76
N SER A 26 11.35 5.73 6.08
CA SER A 26 11.79 4.70 7.01
C SER A 26 11.52 3.28 6.49
N PRO A 27 12.52 2.38 6.54
CA PRO A 27 12.34 1.01 6.03
C PRO A 27 11.35 0.21 6.88
N LEU A 28 11.24 0.54 8.17
CA LEU A 28 10.23 -0.02 9.07
C LEU A 28 8.82 0.35 8.60
N PHE A 29 8.60 1.61 8.23
CA PHE A 29 7.32 2.08 7.72
C PHE A 29 6.95 1.35 6.42
N VAL A 30 7.84 1.36 5.43
CA VAL A 30 7.57 0.76 4.10
C VAL A 30 7.27 -0.74 4.24
N THR A 31 8.07 -1.46 5.03
CA THR A 31 7.87 -2.90 5.27
C THR A 31 6.57 -3.17 6.02
N ALA A 32 6.25 -2.37 7.03
CA ALA A 32 5.01 -2.50 7.78
C ALA A 32 3.78 -2.22 6.91
N GLN A 33 3.85 -1.20 6.06
CA GLN A 33 2.77 -0.88 5.15
C GLN A 33 2.55 -2.02 4.15
N ALA A 34 3.63 -2.54 3.53
CA ALA A 34 3.53 -3.71 2.65
C ALA A 34 2.91 -4.91 3.38
N ALA A 35 3.32 -5.18 4.62
CA ALA A 35 2.77 -6.28 5.41
C ALA A 35 1.27 -6.11 5.71
N LEU A 36 0.83 -4.88 5.99
CA LEU A 36 -0.57 -4.56 6.23
C LEU A 36 -1.41 -4.74 4.96
N GLU A 37 -0.94 -4.23 3.82
CA GLU A 37 -1.67 -4.29 2.55
C GLU A 37 -1.80 -5.73 2.02
N THR A 38 -0.83 -6.59 2.30
CA THR A 38 -0.82 -7.96 1.75
C THR A 38 -1.14 -9.07 2.74
N GLY A 39 -1.32 -8.76 4.03
CA GLY A 39 -1.50 -9.77 5.07
C GLY A 39 -0.26 -10.66 5.27
N TRP A 40 0.93 -10.05 5.22
CA TRP A 40 2.25 -10.70 5.39
C TRP A 40 2.57 -11.76 4.33
N GLU A 41 1.96 -11.69 3.15
CA GLU A 41 2.30 -12.56 2.03
C GLU A 41 2.67 -11.72 0.83
N ILE A 42 3.72 -12.10 0.11
CA ILE A 42 3.97 -11.52 -1.21
C ILE A 42 3.02 -12.23 -2.17
N ARG A 43 1.77 -11.75 -2.19
CA ARG A 43 0.77 -12.06 -3.21
C ARG A 43 0.61 -10.81 -4.05
N GLY A 44 0.67 -10.97 -5.35
CA GLY A 44 0.54 -9.83 -6.25
C GLY A 44 0.71 -10.25 -7.68
N ILE A 45 0.18 -9.43 -8.57
CA ILE A 45 0.33 -9.64 -9.98
C ILE A 45 1.64 -9.00 -10.41
N GLY A 46 2.58 -9.81 -10.86
CA GLY A 46 3.91 -9.36 -11.30
C GLY A 46 4.58 -8.42 -10.28
N ASN A 47 4.87 -8.92 -9.08
CA ASN A 47 5.55 -8.19 -8.01
C ASN A 47 4.83 -6.93 -7.45
N ASN A 48 3.58 -6.64 -7.83
CA ASN A 48 2.81 -5.52 -7.30
C ASN A 48 2.25 -5.80 -5.90
N ILE A 49 3.08 -5.60 -4.88
CA ILE A 49 2.75 -5.88 -3.48
C ILE A 49 1.87 -4.80 -2.81
N PHE A 50 1.66 -3.65 -3.44
CA PHE A 50 0.82 -2.57 -2.88
C PHE A 50 -0.53 -2.45 -3.58
N GLY A 51 -0.86 -3.35 -4.53
CA GLY A 51 -2.11 -3.26 -5.28
C GLY A 51 -2.25 -1.95 -6.07
N ILE A 52 -1.15 -1.38 -6.56
CA ILE A 52 -1.18 -0.08 -7.24
C ILE A 52 -1.87 -0.25 -8.59
N THR A 53 -3.00 0.45 -8.76
CA THR A 53 -3.73 0.49 -10.03
C THR A 53 -2.97 1.32 -11.08
N LYS A 54 -3.23 1.08 -12.37
CA LYS A 54 -2.50 1.68 -13.49
C LYS A 54 -2.40 3.21 -13.35
N GLY A 55 -3.53 3.91 -13.26
CA GLY A 55 -3.54 5.38 -13.33
C GLY A 55 -2.81 5.87 -14.59
N SER A 56 -1.80 6.73 -14.42
CA SER A 56 -0.95 7.23 -15.51
C SER A 56 0.21 6.30 -15.92
N TRP A 57 0.29 5.09 -15.37
CA TRP A 57 1.37 4.13 -15.65
C TRP A 57 1.39 3.70 -17.12
N THR A 58 2.57 3.75 -17.74
CA THR A 58 2.79 3.37 -19.15
C THR A 58 3.48 2.03 -19.32
N GLY A 59 3.99 1.41 -18.24
CA GLY A 59 4.59 0.08 -18.28
C GLY A 59 3.55 -1.05 -18.28
N ASP A 60 4.04 -2.26 -18.03
CA ASP A 60 3.22 -3.48 -18.04
C ASP A 60 2.08 -3.41 -17.02
N VAL A 61 0.95 -4.01 -17.40
CA VAL A 61 -0.27 -4.08 -16.59
C VAL A 61 -0.91 -5.45 -16.70
N SER A 62 -1.67 -5.83 -15.68
CA SER A 62 -2.57 -6.98 -15.72
C SER A 62 -3.99 -6.56 -15.34
N LEU A 63 -4.98 -7.20 -15.95
CA LEU A 63 -6.40 -6.96 -15.68
C LEU A 63 -6.92 -7.98 -14.68
N GLU A 64 -7.30 -7.52 -13.49
CA GLU A 64 -7.52 -8.39 -12.34
C GLU A 64 -8.83 -8.11 -11.64
N LEU A 65 -9.47 -9.17 -11.15
CA LEU A 65 -10.76 -9.09 -10.50
C LEU A 65 -10.61 -8.73 -9.01
N THR A 66 -10.84 -7.47 -8.68
CA THR A 66 -10.72 -6.94 -7.31
C THR A 66 -12.07 -6.61 -6.67
N THR A 67 -12.04 -6.18 -5.42
CA THR A 67 -13.20 -5.68 -4.67
C THR A 67 -12.98 -4.22 -4.30
N GLU A 68 -13.93 -3.35 -4.61
CA GLU A 68 -13.89 -1.93 -4.27
C GLU A 68 -15.16 -1.51 -3.53
N TYR A 69 -15.09 -0.42 -2.77
CA TYR A 69 -16.25 0.11 -2.05
C TYR A 69 -16.51 1.56 -2.47
N PHE A 70 -17.73 1.83 -2.90
CA PHE A 70 -18.17 3.16 -3.32
C PHE A 70 -19.44 3.60 -2.57
N LYS A 71 -19.70 4.90 -2.58
CA LYS A 71 -20.91 5.48 -1.96
C LYS A 71 -22.16 5.35 -2.81
N THR A 72 -22.00 5.15 -4.12
CA THR A 72 -23.12 5.06 -5.07
C THR A 72 -23.07 3.74 -5.82
N PRO A 73 -24.21 3.25 -6.36
CA PRO A 73 -24.28 2.04 -7.18
C PRO A 73 -24.01 2.29 -8.68
N THR A 74 -23.61 3.50 -9.07
CA THR A 74 -23.52 3.94 -10.48
C THR A 74 -22.11 4.22 -10.96
N VAL A 75 -21.08 3.78 -10.22
CA VAL A 75 -19.68 4.02 -10.62
C VAL A 75 -19.37 3.23 -11.89
N ALA A 76 -18.92 3.95 -12.93
CA ALA A 76 -18.56 3.38 -14.22
C ALA A 76 -17.05 3.36 -14.42
N PHE A 77 -16.57 2.32 -15.09
CA PHE A 77 -15.17 2.15 -15.47
C PHE A 77 -15.03 2.18 -16.99
N LYS A 78 -13.87 2.63 -17.48
CA LYS A 78 -13.57 2.63 -18.91
C LYS A 78 -12.92 1.30 -19.28
N ALA A 79 -13.34 0.72 -20.40
CA ALA A 79 -12.75 -0.51 -20.92
C ALA A 79 -11.21 -0.38 -21.01
N PRO A 80 -10.45 -1.44 -20.67
CA PRO A 80 -10.92 -2.79 -20.35
C PRO A 80 -11.40 -2.99 -18.89
N GLU A 81 -11.27 -1.98 -18.02
CA GLU A 81 -11.83 -2.03 -16.67
C GLU A 81 -13.35 -2.03 -16.71
N ARG A 82 -13.99 -2.81 -15.84
CA ARG A 82 -15.45 -3.00 -15.88
C ARG A 82 -16.01 -3.51 -14.56
N VAL A 83 -17.26 -3.17 -14.30
CA VAL A 83 -18.06 -3.74 -13.21
C VAL A 83 -18.47 -5.17 -13.56
N VAL A 84 -18.37 -6.07 -12.58
CA VAL A 84 -18.91 -7.44 -12.64
C VAL A 84 -20.18 -7.54 -11.83
N SER A 85 -20.18 -7.03 -10.60
CA SER A 85 -21.36 -6.98 -9.74
C SER A 85 -21.30 -5.82 -8.74
N VAL A 86 -22.47 -5.39 -8.29
CA VAL A 86 -22.66 -4.37 -7.24
C VAL A 86 -23.62 -4.92 -6.20
N GLU A 87 -23.23 -4.85 -4.93
CA GLU A 87 -24.00 -5.29 -3.77
C GLU A 87 -24.06 -4.15 -2.75
N GLN A 88 -25.24 -3.76 -2.28
CA GLN A 88 -25.35 -2.82 -1.18
C GLN A 88 -25.09 -3.54 0.15
N VAL A 89 -24.10 -3.09 0.91
CA VAL A 89 -23.68 -3.73 2.17
C VAL A 89 -23.94 -2.89 3.41
N ALA A 90 -24.21 -1.58 3.24
CA ALA A 90 -24.68 -0.68 4.29
C ALA A 90 -25.33 0.58 3.65
N PRO A 91 -25.98 1.47 4.43
CA PRO A 91 -26.33 2.81 3.94
C PRO A 91 -25.11 3.51 3.34
N ASP A 92 -25.26 4.05 2.13
CA ASP A 92 -24.18 4.70 1.35
C ASP A 92 -22.90 3.86 1.19
N ARG A 93 -23.03 2.53 1.17
CA ARG A 93 -21.88 1.64 0.98
C ARG A 93 -22.23 0.47 0.07
N TYR A 94 -21.59 0.46 -1.09
CA TYR A 94 -21.77 -0.54 -2.13
C TYR A 94 -20.44 -1.25 -2.37
N LYS A 95 -20.46 -2.58 -2.29
CA LYS A 95 -19.35 -3.47 -2.61
C LYS A 95 -19.42 -3.81 -4.09
N TYR A 96 -18.33 -3.52 -4.80
CA TYR A 96 -18.19 -3.78 -6.23
C TYR A 96 -17.21 -4.92 -6.42
N ARG A 97 -17.57 -5.90 -7.27
CA ARG A 97 -16.58 -6.77 -7.92
C ARG A 97 -16.27 -6.15 -9.29
N VAL A 98 -15.02 -5.80 -9.52
CA VAL A 98 -14.59 -5.05 -10.71
C VAL A 98 -13.29 -5.62 -11.27
N TYR A 99 -13.17 -5.62 -12.60
CA TYR A 99 -11.86 -5.76 -13.23
C TYR A 99 -11.16 -4.41 -13.26
N ARG A 100 -9.95 -4.36 -12.71
CA ARG A 100 -9.09 -3.18 -12.67
C ARG A 100 -7.73 -3.50 -13.26
N LEU A 101 -7.09 -2.52 -13.90
CA LEU A 101 -5.72 -2.65 -14.38
C LEU A 101 -4.77 -2.36 -13.21
N PHE A 102 -3.93 -3.32 -12.89
CA PHE A 102 -2.85 -3.19 -11.91
C PHE A 102 -1.52 -3.10 -12.62
N ARG A 103 -0.60 -2.31 -12.04
CA ARG A 103 0.78 -2.23 -12.52
C ARG A 103 1.47 -3.60 -12.35
N VAL A 104 2.33 -3.95 -13.29
CA VAL A 104 3.21 -5.13 -13.23
C VAL A 104 4.64 -4.60 -13.16
N TYR A 105 5.43 -5.17 -12.26
CA TYR A 105 6.82 -4.80 -12.03
C TYR A 105 7.76 -5.98 -12.30
N PRO A 106 8.93 -5.74 -12.91
CA PRO A 106 9.92 -6.79 -13.16
C PRO A 106 10.51 -7.37 -11.86
N THR A 107 10.55 -6.57 -10.79
CA THR A 107 11.06 -6.97 -9.47
C THR A 107 10.26 -6.33 -8.34
N VAL A 108 10.34 -6.89 -7.13
CA VAL A 108 9.80 -6.26 -5.91
C VAL A 108 10.46 -4.89 -5.66
N ASP A 109 11.74 -4.75 -5.99
CA ASP A 109 12.47 -3.48 -5.91
C ASP A 109 11.83 -2.39 -6.77
N ALA A 110 11.46 -2.71 -8.02
CA ALA A 110 10.80 -1.75 -8.90
C ALA A 110 9.41 -1.35 -8.37
N CYS A 111 8.69 -2.28 -7.73
CA CYS A 111 7.42 -1.96 -7.05
C CYS A 111 7.64 -0.99 -5.89
N LEU A 112 8.69 -1.21 -5.09
CA LEU A 112 9.05 -0.37 -3.96
C LEU A 112 9.51 1.02 -4.41
N ASP A 113 10.30 1.13 -5.49
CA ASP A 113 10.72 2.41 -6.09
C ASP A 113 9.50 3.24 -6.53
N ASP A 114 8.53 2.64 -7.23
CA ASP A 114 7.30 3.31 -7.68
C ASP A 114 6.40 3.69 -6.51
N HIS A 115 6.28 2.82 -5.51
CA HIS A 115 5.57 3.14 -4.27
C HIS A 115 6.19 4.34 -3.54
N LEU A 116 7.52 4.42 -3.46
CA LEU A 116 8.19 5.59 -2.90
C LEU A 116 7.89 6.87 -3.71
N ALA A 117 7.83 6.79 -5.04
CA ALA A 117 7.49 7.92 -5.89
C ALA A 117 6.06 8.42 -5.63
N LEU A 118 5.11 7.51 -5.31
CA LEU A 118 3.76 7.89 -4.88
C LEU A 118 3.79 8.66 -3.56
N LEU A 119 4.58 8.21 -2.59
CA LEU A 119 4.73 8.87 -1.28
C LEU A 119 5.44 10.24 -1.36
N LYS A 120 6.19 10.51 -2.43
CA LYS A 120 6.84 11.81 -2.71
C LYS A 120 5.91 12.83 -3.38
N LYS A 121 4.66 12.46 -3.72
CA LYS A 121 3.73 13.39 -4.39
C LYS A 121 3.43 14.61 -3.50
N PRO A 122 3.20 15.80 -4.09
CA PRO A 122 2.94 17.03 -3.33
C PRO A 122 1.81 16.94 -2.30
N MET A 123 0.83 16.07 -2.54
CA MET A 123 -0.30 15.85 -1.64
C MET A 123 0.06 15.22 -0.28
N TYR A 124 1.28 14.66 -0.15
CA TYR A 124 1.84 14.11 1.10
C TYR A 124 3.02 14.93 1.64
N ALA A 125 3.20 16.17 1.15
CA ALA A 125 4.34 17.00 1.52
C ALA A 125 4.37 17.36 3.02
N ASP A 126 3.21 17.38 3.68
CA ASP A 126 3.06 17.60 5.12
C ASP A 126 3.60 16.45 5.98
N ALA A 127 3.52 15.23 5.48
CA ALA A 127 4.08 14.04 6.13
C ALA A 127 5.60 13.92 5.91
N TRP A 128 6.10 14.40 4.77
CA TRP A 128 7.49 14.21 4.32
C TRP A 128 8.61 14.62 5.31
N PRO A 129 8.47 15.70 6.11
CA PRO A 129 9.45 16.03 7.15
C PRO A 129 9.66 14.90 8.16
N TYR A 130 8.63 14.07 8.38
CA TYR A 130 8.63 12.97 9.34
C TYR A 130 9.01 11.62 8.72
N ARG A 131 9.43 11.57 7.45
CA ARG A 131 9.72 10.31 6.72
C ARG A 131 10.71 9.38 7.42
N GLY A 132 11.57 9.88 8.31
CA GLY A 132 12.50 9.08 9.11
C GLY A 132 11.86 8.43 10.35
N ASP A 133 10.77 9.00 10.86
CA ASP A 133 9.99 8.48 11.98
C ASP A 133 8.80 7.68 11.45
N ALA A 134 8.91 6.35 11.50
CA ALA A 134 7.92 5.47 10.91
C ALA A 134 6.49 5.67 11.46
N LYS A 135 6.36 5.91 12.77
CA LYS A 135 5.04 6.01 13.41
C LYS A 135 4.44 7.39 13.20
N GLU A 136 5.24 8.44 13.35
CA GLU A 136 4.77 9.81 13.09
C GLU A 136 4.43 9.99 11.61
N TYR A 137 5.23 9.43 10.70
CA TYR A 137 4.90 9.43 9.27
C TYR A 137 3.54 8.76 8.99
N ALA A 138 3.30 7.57 9.55
CA ALA A 138 2.02 6.87 9.41
C ALA A 138 0.84 7.68 9.97
N ARG A 139 1.05 8.40 11.08
CA ARG A 139 0.04 9.28 11.69
C ARG A 139 -0.31 10.44 10.75
N ARG A 140 0.70 11.11 10.19
CA ARG A 140 0.54 12.25 9.28
C ARG A 140 -0.24 11.91 8.01
N LEU A 141 -0.03 10.71 7.47
CA LEU A 141 -0.75 10.23 6.27
C LEU A 141 -2.27 10.12 6.45
N VAL A 142 -2.81 10.22 7.68
CA VAL A 142 -4.25 10.09 7.96
C VAL A 142 -4.82 11.17 8.89
N ASP A 143 -4.03 12.16 9.34
CA ASP A 143 -4.44 13.11 10.39
C ASP A 143 -5.30 14.29 9.92
N ASN A 144 -5.67 14.32 8.63
CA ASN A 144 -6.44 15.39 7.95
C ASN A 144 -5.66 16.68 7.65
N THR A 145 -4.33 16.73 7.83
CA THR A 145 -3.52 17.89 7.44
C THR A 145 -3.31 17.94 5.93
N GLY A 146 -2.87 16.83 5.33
CA GLY A 146 -2.74 16.63 3.89
C GLY A 146 -3.79 15.67 3.31
N ALA A 147 -3.46 15.08 2.15
CA ALA A 147 -4.31 14.04 1.57
C ALA A 147 -4.28 12.77 2.42
N LYS A 148 -5.44 12.14 2.59
CA LYS A 148 -5.54 10.86 3.30
C LYS A 148 -5.06 9.71 2.43
N TYR A 149 -4.03 9.01 2.91
CA TYR A 149 -3.63 7.73 2.32
C TYR A 149 -4.70 6.65 2.55
N ALA A 150 -5.29 6.62 3.75
CA ALA A 150 -6.34 5.68 4.13
C ALA A 150 -7.47 6.39 4.89
N THR A 151 -8.70 5.87 4.74
CA THR A 151 -9.89 6.38 5.44
C THR A 151 -10.24 5.61 6.70
N ALA A 152 -9.55 4.49 6.98
CA ALA A 152 -9.81 3.68 8.16
C ALA A 152 -9.45 4.47 9.44
N PRO A 153 -10.37 4.60 10.42
CA PRO A 153 -10.17 5.47 11.59
C PRO A 153 -9.04 4.98 12.52
N ASN A 154 -8.69 3.70 12.45
CA ASN A 154 -7.65 3.05 13.25
C ASN A 154 -6.35 2.79 12.46
N TYR A 155 -6.20 3.34 11.25
CA TYR A 155 -5.04 3.08 10.40
C TYR A 155 -3.71 3.35 11.10
N ALA A 156 -3.54 4.52 11.72
CA ALA A 156 -2.29 4.90 12.40
C ALA A 156 -1.97 3.94 13.56
N ALA A 157 -2.97 3.51 14.33
CA ALA A 157 -2.80 2.59 15.44
C ALA A 157 -2.40 1.18 14.96
N ILE A 158 -3.05 0.68 13.90
CA ILE A 158 -2.68 -0.58 13.28
C ILE A 158 -1.25 -0.50 12.74
N MET A 159 -0.93 0.55 11.99
CA MET A 159 0.42 0.77 11.45
C MET A 159 1.48 0.79 12.54
N ALA A 160 1.24 1.49 13.66
CA ALA A 160 2.17 1.51 14.79
C ALA A 160 2.46 0.10 15.34
N SER A 161 1.43 -0.74 15.47
CA SER A 161 1.57 -2.13 15.92
C SER A 161 2.33 -3.02 14.92
N VAL A 162 2.06 -2.84 13.63
CA VAL A 162 2.78 -3.57 12.56
C VAL A 162 4.24 -3.12 12.49
N ILE A 163 4.52 -1.82 12.63
CA ILE A 163 5.88 -1.25 12.72
C ILE A 163 6.65 -1.88 13.89
N ASP A 164 6.03 -2.01 15.07
CA ASP A 164 6.67 -2.65 16.22
C ASP A 164 6.99 -4.12 15.95
N THR A 165 6.09 -4.83 15.27
CA THR A 165 6.32 -6.22 14.86
C THR A 165 7.51 -6.33 13.92
N VAL A 166 7.58 -5.48 12.88
CA VAL A 166 8.72 -5.45 11.94
C VAL A 166 10.01 -5.12 12.68
N ALA A 167 10.01 -4.08 13.54
CA ALA A 167 11.19 -3.66 14.29
C ALA A 167 11.72 -4.78 15.19
N ASN A 168 10.83 -5.53 15.85
CA ASN A 168 11.22 -6.66 16.68
C ASN A 168 11.82 -7.80 15.85
N ILE A 169 11.25 -8.10 14.68
CA ILE A 169 11.80 -9.11 13.77
C ILE A 169 13.19 -8.68 13.30
N VAL A 170 13.36 -7.46 12.81
CA VAL A 170 14.64 -6.94 12.33
C VAL A 170 15.73 -6.98 13.40
N LYS A 171 15.40 -6.65 14.67
CA LYS A 171 16.34 -6.76 15.79
C LYS A 171 16.77 -8.20 16.11
N SER A 172 15.99 -9.19 15.68
CA SER A 172 16.22 -10.61 15.96
C SER A 172 16.82 -11.39 14.78
N LEU A 173 17.00 -10.74 13.63
CA LEU A 173 17.69 -11.27 12.46
C LEU A 173 19.20 -11.07 12.58
#